data_AF-A0A399XKB8-F1
#
_entry.id   AF-A0A399XKB8-F1
#
_cell.length_a   1.000
_cell.length_b   1.000
_cell.length_c   1.000
_cell.angle_alpha   90.00
_cell.angle_beta   90.00
_cell.angle_gamma   90.00
#
_symmetry.space_group_name_H-M   'P 1'
#
loop_
_entity.id
_entity.type
_entity.pdbx_description
1 polymer ?
#
loop_
_entity_poly.entity_id
_entity_poly.type
_entity_poly.pdbx_seq_one_letter_code
_entity_poly.pdbx_strand_id
1 'polypeptide(L)'
;MATVKVSLTLDEDLVDAARNLAGSRGLSGYVNEALMRRIQHDRLVGLLNEMEQEAGPIDDAILEGVREAWPASEPREARRTA
;
A
#
# COMPACT_ATOMS: atom_id res chain seq x y z
N MET A 1 0.24 -19.95 -8.11
CA MET A 1 -1.14 -19.46 -7.95
C MET A 1 -1.88 -19.65 -9.27
N ALA A 2 -3.16 -20.03 -9.22
CA ALA A 2 -4.00 -20.06 -10.41
C ALA A 2 -4.40 -18.63 -10.79
N THR A 3 -4.46 -18.33 -12.08
CA THR A 3 -4.89 -17.03 -12.62
C THR A 3 -6.21 -17.20 -13.36
N VAL A 4 -7.10 -16.22 -13.21
CA VAL A 4 -8.38 -16.16 -13.96
C VAL A 4 -8.34 -14.96 -14.89
N LYS A 5 -8.72 -15.14 -16.16
CA LYS A 5 -8.85 -14.04 -17.11
C LYS A 5 -10.14 -13.27 -16.81
N VAL A 6 -10.00 -11.98 -16.61
CA VAL A 6 -11.11 -11.04 -16.42
C VAL A 6 -11.01 -9.92 -17.46
N SER A 7 -12.15 -9.39 -17.87
CA SER A 7 -12.21 -8.21 -18.73
C SER A 7 -12.67 -7.03 -17.89
N LEU A 8 -11.93 -5.93 -17.94
CA LEU A 8 -12.24 -4.68 -17.28
C LEU A 8 -11.89 -3.52 -18.22
N THR A 9 -12.57 -2.40 -18.01
CA THR A 9 -12.27 -1.15 -18.73
C THR A 9 -11.28 -0.34 -17.89
N LEU A 10 -10.25 0.18 -18.53
CA LEU A 10 -9.23 1.05 -17.92
C LEU A 10 -9.03 2.26 -18.82
N ASP A 11 -8.64 3.38 -18.22
CA ASP A 11 -8.24 4.57 -18.98
C ASP A 11 -7.04 4.25 -19.87
N GLU A 12 -7.06 4.75 -21.11
CA GLU A 12 -6.02 4.49 -22.11
C GLU A 12 -4.64 4.96 -21.62
N ASP A 13 -4.56 6.20 -21.12
CA ASP A 13 -3.33 6.78 -20.56
C ASP A 13 -2.76 5.92 -19.40
N LEU A 14 -3.65 5.34 -18.59
CA LEU A 14 -3.24 4.47 -17.48
C LEU A 14 -2.68 3.13 -17.99
N VAL A 15 -3.31 2.56 -19.02
CA VAL A 15 -2.81 1.33 -19.66
C VAL A 15 -1.43 1.56 -20.26
N ASP A 16 -1.22 2.68 -20.93
CA ASP A 16 0.06 3.02 -21.55
C ASP A 16 1.15 3.25 -20.50
N ALA A 17 0.86 4.02 -19.45
CA ALA A 17 1.77 4.20 -18.33
C ALA A 17 2.13 2.85 -17.67
N ALA A 18 1.14 2.00 -17.42
CA ALA A 18 1.35 0.69 -16.83
C ALA A 18 2.17 -0.23 -17.73
N ARG A 19 1.97 -0.21 -19.05
CA ARG A 19 2.78 -0.98 -20.02
C ARG A 19 4.24 -0.52 -20.02
N ASN A 20 4.46 0.80 -20.00
CA ASN A 20 5.80 1.38 -19.95
C ASN A 20 6.54 0.97 -18.67
N LEU A 21 5.85 0.96 -17.52
CA LEU A 21 6.41 0.54 -16.22
C LEU A 21 6.60 -0.97 -16.11
N ALA A 22 5.67 -1.77 -16.64
CA ALA A 22 5.69 -3.23 -16.53
C ALA A 22 6.84 -3.87 -17.32
N GLY A 23 7.26 -3.26 -18.44
CA GLY A 23 8.30 -3.80 -19.30
C GLY A 23 8.06 -5.27 -19.68
N SER A 24 9.07 -6.12 -19.49
CA SER A 24 9.01 -7.56 -19.81
C SER A 24 8.08 -8.38 -18.90
N ARG A 25 7.67 -7.83 -17.74
CA ARG A 25 6.77 -8.50 -16.77
C ARG A 25 5.32 -8.58 -17.28
N GLY A 26 4.97 -7.76 -18.26
CA GLY A 26 3.64 -7.70 -18.88
C GLY A 26 2.59 -7.01 -18.01
N LEU A 27 1.61 -6.40 -18.67
CA LEU A 27 0.56 -5.58 -18.03
C LEU A 27 -0.21 -6.36 -16.94
N SER A 28 -0.56 -7.62 -17.19
CA SER A 28 -1.33 -8.44 -16.24
C SER A 28 -0.59 -8.66 -14.92
N GLY A 29 0.72 -8.89 -14.96
CA GLY A 29 1.53 -9.07 -13.76
C GLY A 29 1.61 -7.78 -12.94
N TYR A 30 1.85 -6.66 -13.62
CA TYR A 30 1.87 -5.33 -13.00
C TYR A 30 0.53 -4.99 -12.33
N VAL A 31 -0.59 -5.19 -13.03
CA VAL A 31 -1.92 -4.93 -12.49
C VAL A 31 -2.23 -5.85 -11.31
N ASN A 32 -1.84 -7.13 -11.38
CA ASN A 32 -2.07 -8.07 -10.28
C ASN A 32 -1.29 -7.67 -9.01
N GLU A 33 -0.03 -7.27 -9.14
CA GLU A 33 0.77 -6.76 -8.00
C GLU A 33 0.19 -5.47 -7.42
N ALA A 34 -0.20 -4.52 -8.28
CA ALA A 34 -0.80 -3.25 -7.87
C ALA A 34 -2.13 -3.49 -7.13
N LEU A 35 -2.98 -4.36 -7.67
CA LEU A 35 -4.27 -4.72 -7.05
C LEU A 35 -4.08 -5.40 -5.70
N MET A 36 -3.12 -6.32 -5.59
CA MET A 36 -2.80 -6.97 -4.32
C MET A 36 -2.37 -5.95 -3.25
N ARG A 37 -1.47 -5.01 -3.61
CA ARG A 37 -1.03 -3.93 -2.70
C ARG A 37 -2.18 -3.04 -2.30
N ARG A 38 -3.07 -2.70 -3.24
CA ARG A 38 -4.24 -1.86 -2.96
C ARG A 38 -5.20 -2.54 -1.98
N ILE A 39 -5.53 -3.80 -2.23
CA ILE A 39 -6.40 -4.59 -1.32
C ILE A 39 -5.78 -4.67 0.08
N GLN A 40 -4.47 -4.89 0.18
CA GLN A 40 -3.80 -4.93 1.47
C GLN A 40 -3.89 -3.58 2.20
N HIS A 41 -3.66 -2.48 1.48
CA HIS A 41 -3.79 -1.13 2.03
C HIS A 41 -5.21 -0.85 2.51
N ASP A 42 -6.23 -1.17 1.70
CA ASP A 42 -7.63 -0.94 2.05
C ASP A 42 -8.04 -1.75 3.29
N ARG A 43 -7.52 -2.97 3.46
CA ARG A 43 -7.71 -3.77 4.69
C ARG A 43 -7.07 -3.13 5.92
N LEU A 44 -5.87 -2.55 5.77
CA LEU A 44 -5.20 -1.86 6.87
C LEU A 44 -5.97 -0.60 7.28
N VAL A 45 -6.48 0.16 6.31
CA VAL A 45 -7.36 1.31 6.58
C VAL A 45 -8.62 0.87 7.33
N GLY A 46 -9.26 -0.22 6.88
CA GLY A 46 -10.43 -0.79 7.56
C GLY A 46 -10.14 -1.13 9.03
N LEU A 47 -9.03 -1.83 9.29
CA LEU A 47 -8.61 -2.16 10.65
C LEU A 47 -8.36 -0.92 11.52
N LEU A 48 -7.67 0.09 10.98
CA LEU A 48 -7.43 1.34 11.72
C LEU A 48 -8.74 2.05 12.07
N ASN A 49 -9.70 2.08 11.15
CA ASN A 49 -11.01 2.66 11.39
C ASN A 49 -11.81 1.88 12.45
N GLU A 50 -11.70 0.56 12.49
CA GLU A 50 -12.31 -0.27 13.55
C GLU A 50 -11.70 0.07 14.91
N MET A 51 -10.37 0.14 14.99
CA MET A 51 -9.66 0.49 16.22
C MET A 51 -10.00 1.90 16.72
N GLU A 52 -10.10 2.88 15.82
CA GLU A 52 -10.48 4.26 16.18
C GLU A 52 -11.93 4.35 16.68
N GLN A 53 -12.86 3.57 16.09
CA GLN A 53 -14.24 3.50 16.58
C GLN A 53 -14.32 2.90 17.99
N GLU A 54 -13.49 1.92 18.31
CA GLU A 54 -13.47 1.28 19.63
C GLU A 54 -12.78 2.13 20.71
N ALA A 55 -11.65 2.77 20.38
CA ALA A 55 -10.83 3.51 21.33
C ALA A 55 -11.17 5.02 21.42
N GLY A 56 -11.79 5.57 20.37
CA GLY A 56 -11.93 7.01 20.19
C GLY A 56 -10.67 7.66 19.57
N PRO A 57 -10.74 8.96 19.27
CA PRO A 57 -9.62 9.69 18.65
C PRO A 57 -8.42 9.75 19.58
N ILE A 58 -7.22 9.71 18.99
CA ILE A 58 -5.96 9.87 19.73
C ILE A 58 -5.75 11.35 20.05
N ASP A 59 -5.41 11.66 21.30
CA ASP A 59 -5.03 13.02 21.71
C ASP A 59 -3.71 13.43 21.04
N ASP A 60 -3.71 14.59 20.37
CA ASP A 60 -2.55 15.13 19.67
C ASP A 60 -1.32 15.30 20.59
N ALA A 61 -1.52 15.62 21.87
CA ALA A 61 -0.42 15.74 22.84
C ALA A 61 0.24 14.39 23.12
N ILE A 62 -0.55 13.31 23.16
CA ILE A 62 -0.01 11.95 23.28
C ILE A 62 0.75 11.59 22.01
N LEU A 63 0.18 11.88 20.84
CA LEU A 63 0.81 11.56 19.56
C LEU A 63 2.15 12.29 19.39
N GLU A 64 2.26 13.54 19.85
CA GLU A 64 3.50 14.29 19.83
C GLU A 64 4.54 13.72 20.79
N GLY A 65 4.15 13.40 22.03
CA GLY A 65 5.04 12.75 22.98
C GLY A 65 5.57 11.40 22.46
N VAL A 66 4.73 10.64 21.74
CA VAL A 66 5.16 9.41 21.07
C VAL A 66 6.14 9.71 19.93
N ARG A 67 5.90 10.72 19.09
CA ARG A 67 6.82 11.10 18.00
C ARG A 67 8.21 11.49 18.52
N GLU A 68 8.27 12.26 19.60
CA GLU A 68 9.54 12.66 20.23
C GLU A 68 10.28 11.47 20.85
N ALA A 69 9.55 10.55 21.48
CA ALA A 69 10.10 9.35 22.10
C ALA A 69 10.42 8.23 21.08
N TRP A 70 9.83 8.29 19.88
CA TRP A 70 10.02 7.25 18.87
C TRP A 70 11.46 7.33 18.36
N PRO A 71 12.26 6.26 18.51
CA PRO A 71 13.63 6.29 18.04
C PRO A 71 13.62 6.59 16.54
N ALA A 72 14.48 7.52 16.11
CA ALA A 72 14.67 7.83 14.70
C ALA A 72 14.85 6.50 13.98
N SER A 73 13.87 6.12 13.16
CA SER A 73 13.93 4.85 12.49
C SER A 73 15.15 4.91 11.59
N GLU A 74 16.16 4.07 11.87
CA GLU A 74 17.27 3.80 10.96
C GLU A 74 16.70 3.80 9.52
N PRO A 75 17.25 4.63 8.61
CA PRO A 75 16.70 4.81 7.29
C PRO A 75 16.38 3.44 6.68
N ARG A 76 15.18 3.29 6.09
CA ARG A 76 14.68 2.01 5.57
C ARG A 76 15.64 1.33 4.57
N GLU A 77 16.62 2.06 4.06
CA GLU A 77 17.73 1.59 3.22
C GLU A 77 18.62 0.55 3.93
N ALA A 78 18.93 0.71 5.22
CA ALA A 78 19.80 -0.19 5.98
C ALA A 78 19.22 -1.60 6.19
N ARG A 79 17.88 -1.75 6.09
CA ARG A 79 17.18 -3.04 6.27
C ARG A 79 17.06 -3.87 5.00
N ARG A 80 17.39 -3.33 3.82
CA ARG A 80 17.29 -4.06 2.53
C ARG A 80 18.60 -4.73 2.11
N THR A 81 19.70 -4.47 2.83
CA THR A 81 21.04 -4.99 2.52
C THR A 81 21.55 -6.05 3.51
N ALA A 82 20.68 -6.56 4.39
CA ALA A 82 20.99 -7.63 5.33
C ALA A 82 20.32 -8.95 4.94
#